data_AF-A0A139RB73-F1
#
_entry.id   AF-A0A139RB73-F1
#
_cell.length_a   1.000
_cell.length_b   1.000
_cell.length_c   1.000
_cell.angle_alpha   90.00
_cell.angle_beta   90.00
_cell.angle_gamma   90.00
#
_symmetry.space_group_name_H-M   'P 1'
#
loop_
_entity.id
_entity.type
_entity.pdbx_description
1 polymer ?
#
loop_
_entity_poly.entity_id
_entity_poly.type
_entity_poly.pdbx_seq_one_letter_code
_entity_poly.pdbx_strand_id
1 'polypeptide(L)'
;MIYLVDWDSVRLTDRMFDVAHMLCHYIPEHQWKEWLTYYGYKYNQTVLNKLYWYGQLSYLSQISKYYMNQDLENVNREIHGLRHFRDKYGKRR
;
A
#
# COMPACT_ATOMS: atom_id res chain seq x y z
N MET A 1 23.54 14.26 -3.15
CA MET A 1 22.98 14.00 -1.81
C MET A 1 21.49 13.76 -1.96
N ILE A 2 20.94 12.74 -1.30
CA ILE A 2 19.51 12.41 -1.33
C ILE A 2 18.96 12.67 0.07
N TYR A 3 17.87 13.42 0.17
CA TYR A 3 17.22 13.79 1.43
C TYR A 3 15.76 13.35 1.40
N LEU A 4 15.25 12.89 2.54
CA LEU A 4 13.83 12.68 2.75
C LEU A 4 13.22 13.98 3.33
N VAL A 5 12.35 14.62 2.57
CA VAL A 5 11.64 15.86 2.94
C VAL A 5 10.15 15.55 3.16
N ASP A 6 9.37 16.51 3.68
CA ASP A 6 7.94 16.37 4.06
C ASP A 6 7.64 15.43 5.25
N TRP A 7 8.02 15.88 6.45
CA TRP A 7 7.73 15.18 7.72
C TRP A 7 6.32 15.48 8.29
N ASP A 8 5.52 16.32 7.64
CA ASP A 8 4.19 16.72 8.15
C ASP A 8 3.18 15.57 8.20
N SER A 9 3.40 14.50 7.41
CA SER A 9 2.55 13.31 7.38
C SER A 9 3.04 12.17 8.28
N VAL A 10 4.05 12.39 9.11
CA VAL A 10 4.63 11.34 9.98
C VAL A 10 3.63 10.96 11.06
N ARG A 11 3.49 9.64 11.29
CA ARG A 11 2.50 9.08 12.21
C ARG A 11 3.14 8.00 13.08
N LEU A 12 2.81 7.97 14.38
CA LEU A 12 3.14 6.84 15.24
C LEU A 12 2.13 5.71 14.99
N THR A 13 2.46 4.79 14.10
CA THR A 13 1.57 3.70 13.68
C THR A 13 2.34 2.40 13.39
N ASP A 14 1.62 1.34 13.00
CA ASP A 14 2.25 0.09 12.54
C ASP A 14 3.07 0.38 11.27
N ARG A 15 4.33 -0.04 11.27
CA ARG A 15 5.28 0.13 10.14
C ARG A 15 4.75 -0.46 8.83
N MET A 16 3.84 -1.43 8.90
CA MET A 16 3.20 -2.01 7.72
C MET A 16 2.40 -0.97 6.92
N PHE A 17 2.00 0.16 7.51
CA PHE A 17 1.33 1.24 6.81
C PHE A 17 2.14 1.74 5.61
N ASP A 18 3.39 2.16 5.83
CA ASP A 18 4.27 2.66 4.77
C ASP A 18 4.75 1.55 3.84
N VAL A 19 5.03 0.37 4.41
CA VAL A 19 5.49 -0.81 3.66
C VAL A 19 4.42 -1.27 2.67
N ALA A 20 3.15 -1.33 3.09
CA ALA A 20 2.06 -1.73 2.22
C ALA A 20 1.84 -0.71 1.11
N HIS A 21 1.94 0.59 1.43
CA HIS A 21 1.86 1.64 0.41
C HIS A 21 2.96 1.45 -0.66
N MET A 22 4.22 1.29 -0.23
CA MET A 22 5.35 1.05 -1.13
C MET A 22 5.17 -0.20 -1.99
N LEU A 23 4.82 -1.32 -1.36
CA LEU A 23 4.66 -2.60 -2.06
C LEU A 23 3.51 -2.57 -3.07
N CYS A 24 2.37 -1.97 -2.70
CA CYS A 24 1.19 -1.97 -3.56
C CYS A 24 1.30 -1.02 -4.77
N HIS A 25 2.07 0.07 -4.67
CA HIS A 25 2.10 1.12 -5.70
C HIS A 25 3.41 1.17 -6.50
N TYR A 26 4.53 0.75 -5.92
CA TYR A 26 5.85 0.98 -6.52
C TYR A 26 6.65 -0.29 -6.80
N ILE A 27 6.35 -1.41 -6.12
CA ILE A 27 7.16 -2.63 -6.21
C ILE A 27 6.35 -3.73 -6.89
N PRO A 28 6.88 -4.38 -7.95
CA PRO A 28 6.22 -5.52 -8.56
C PRO A 28 6.00 -6.68 -7.57
N GLU A 29 4.83 -7.31 -7.64
CA GLU A 29 4.43 -8.36 -6.70
C GLU A 29 5.41 -9.55 -6.60
N HIS A 30 6.06 -9.94 -7.70
CA HIS A 30 7.03 -11.03 -7.71
C HIS A 30 8.24 -10.76 -6.80
N GLN A 31 8.50 -9.48 -6.49
CA GLN A 31 9.59 -9.05 -5.62
C GLN A 31 9.17 -8.88 -4.16
N TRP A 32 7.87 -8.97 -3.83
CA TRP A 32 7.38 -8.67 -2.49
C TRP A 32 8.00 -9.57 -1.43
N LYS A 33 8.18 -10.86 -1.72
CA LYS A 33 8.81 -11.80 -0.79
C LYS A 33 10.25 -11.40 -0.46
N GLU A 34 11.02 -11.08 -1.49
CA GLU A 34 12.42 -10.65 -1.33
C GLU A 34 12.49 -9.32 -0.58
N TRP A 35 11.69 -8.34 -0.99
CA TRP A 35 11.67 -7.01 -0.38
C TRP A 35 11.28 -7.08 1.11
N LEU A 36 10.22 -7.83 1.45
CA LEU A 36 9.80 -8.02 2.84
C LEU A 36 10.90 -8.69 3.68
N THR A 37 11.58 -9.68 3.10
CA THR A 37 12.66 -10.39 3.80
C THR A 37 13.86 -9.47 4.03
N TYR A 38 14.24 -8.67 3.03
CA TYR A 38 15.30 -7.68 3.15
C TYR A 38 14.97 -6.59 4.18
N TYR A 39 13.71 -6.15 4.23
CA TYR A 39 13.23 -5.18 5.22
C TYR A 39 13.19 -5.76 6.66
N GLY A 40 13.33 -7.07 6.82
CA GLY A 40 13.35 -7.74 8.13
C GLY A 40 12.00 -8.35 8.56
N TYR A 41 11.00 -8.40 7.67
CA TYR A 41 9.78 -9.15 7.92
C TYR A 41 9.97 -10.64 7.60
N LYS A 42 9.29 -11.49 8.38
CA LYS A 42 9.11 -12.90 8.03
C LYS A 42 8.03 -13.02 6.95
N TYR A 43 8.30 -13.78 5.89
CA TYR A 43 7.30 -14.08 4.87
C TYR A 43 6.35 -15.17 5.36
N ASN A 44 5.35 -14.78 6.16
CA ASN A 44 4.33 -15.68 6.72
C ASN A 44 2.92 -15.10 6.56
N GLN A 45 1.91 -15.94 6.81
CA GLN A 45 0.51 -15.55 6.60
C GLN A 45 0.07 -14.36 7.46
N THR A 46 0.62 -14.22 8.68
CA THR A 46 0.29 -13.08 9.56
C THR A 46 0.75 -11.76 8.96
N VAL A 47 1.98 -11.71 8.45
CA VAL A 47 2.53 -10.52 7.78
C VAL A 47 1.77 -10.23 6.49
N LEU A 48 1.47 -11.26 5.69
CA LEU A 48 0.70 -11.09 4.45
C LEU A 48 -0.73 -10.61 4.72
N ASN A 49 -1.39 -11.13 5.75
CA ASN A 49 -2.72 -10.66 6.14
C ASN A 49 -2.71 -9.18 6.53
N LYS A 50 -1.68 -8.74 7.27
CA LYS A 50 -1.49 -7.32 7.57
C LYS A 50 -1.24 -6.52 6.30
N LEU A 51 -0.34 -6.99 5.44
CA LEU A 51 -0.03 -6.35 4.16
C LEU A 51 -1.28 -6.14 3.31
N TYR A 52 -2.14 -7.15 3.18
CA TYR A 52 -3.38 -7.04 2.39
C TYR A 52 -4.41 -6.10 3.01
N TRP A 53 -4.44 -6.00 4.33
CA TRP A 53 -5.31 -5.05 5.02
C TRP A 53 -4.82 -3.61 4.83
N TYR A 54 -3.53 -3.36 5.08
CA TYR A 54 -2.92 -2.03 4.88
C TYR A 54 -2.84 -1.63 3.40
N GLY A 55 -2.72 -2.59 2.48
CA GLY A 55 -2.75 -2.34 1.04
C GLY A 55 -4.10 -1.77 0.60
N GLN A 56 -5.21 -2.36 1.07
CA GLN A 56 -6.55 -1.79 0.83
C GLN A 56 -6.69 -0.39 1.43
N LEU A 57 -6.22 -0.20 2.67
CA LEU A 57 -6.22 1.11 3.30
C LEU A 57 -5.42 2.14 2.50
N SER A 58 -4.27 1.74 1.95
CA SER A 58 -3.44 2.60 1.10
C SER A 58 -4.21 3.09 -0.13
N TYR A 59 -4.84 2.18 -0.88
CA TYR A 59 -5.66 2.56 -2.03
C TYR A 59 -6.79 3.52 -1.64
N LEU A 60 -7.50 3.24 -0.54
CA LEU A 60 -8.57 4.12 -0.05
C LEU A 60 -8.04 5.50 0.36
N SER A 61 -6.87 5.57 0.99
CA SER A 61 -6.22 6.83 1.35
C SER A 61 -5.85 7.63 0.11
N GLN A 62 -5.34 6.98 -0.94
CA GLN A 62 -5.00 7.62 -2.20
C GLN A 62 -6.24 8.15 -2.93
N ILE A 63 -7.32 7.35 -2.99
CA ILE A 63 -8.61 7.77 -3.54
C ILE A 63 -9.11 9.04 -2.81
N SER A 64 -9.10 9.03 -1.48
CA SER A 64 -9.54 10.20 -0.70
C SER A 64 -8.67 11.43 -0.97
N LYS A 65 -7.35 11.25 -1.07
CA LYS A 65 -6.40 12.34 -1.33
C LYS A 65 -6.60 12.95 -2.72
N TYR A 66 -6.69 12.12 -3.77
CA TYR A 66 -6.91 12.61 -5.13
C TYR A 66 -8.28 13.26 -5.29
N TYR A 67 -9.30 12.72 -4.62
CA TYR A 67 -10.63 13.32 -4.60
C TYR A 67 -10.62 14.73 -3.99
N MET A 68 -9.93 14.93 -2.85
CA MET A 68 -9.78 16.25 -2.25
C MET A 68 -9.04 17.24 -3.16
N ASN A 69 -8.12 16.74 -3.97
CA ASN A 69 -7.36 17.54 -4.94
C ASN A 69 -8.09 17.74 -6.29
N GLN A 70 -9.35 17.29 -6.41
CA GLN A 70 -10.16 17.32 -7.65
C GLN A 70 -9.55 16.57 -8.84
N ASP A 71 -8.64 15.62 -8.59
CA ASP A 71 -7.98 14.82 -9.61
C ASP A 71 -8.74 13.51 -9.85
N LEU A 72 -9.82 13.60 -10.64
CA LEU A 72 -10.73 12.49 -10.89
C LEU A 72 -10.10 11.37 -11.75
N GLU A 73 -9.09 11.67 -12.56
CA GLU A 73 -8.40 10.66 -13.36
C GLU A 73 -7.64 9.70 -12.44
N ASN A 74 -6.86 10.25 -11.50
CA ASN A 74 -6.14 9.44 -10.54
C ASN A 74 -7.07 8.72 -9.56
N VAL A 75 -8.21 9.32 -9.17
CA VAL A 75 -9.25 8.61 -8.41
C VAL A 75 -9.71 7.34 -9.15
N ASN A 76 -10.03 7.44 -10.43
CA ASN A 76 -10.48 6.29 -11.21
C ASN A 76 -9.38 5.22 -11.30
N ARG A 77 -8.13 5.63 -11.54
CA ARG A 77 -6.97 4.74 -11.57
C ARG A 77 -6.83 3.95 -10.28
N GLU A 78 -6.90 4.62 -9.13
CA GLU A 78 -6.80 3.99 -7.82
C GLU A 78 -8.00 3.07 -7.52
N ILE A 79 -9.22 3.42 -7.95
CA ILE A 79 -10.40 2.55 -7.84
C ILE A 79 -10.20 1.26 -8.65
N HIS A 80 -9.69 1.37 -9.89
CA HIS A 80 -9.37 0.19 -10.70
C HIS A 80 -8.28 -0.66 -10.05
N GLY A 81 -7.22 -0.03 -9.53
CA GLY A 81 -6.17 -0.71 -8.77
C GLY A 81 -6.70 -1.47 -7.56
N LEU A 82 -7.53 -0.82 -6.74
CA LEU A 82 -8.18 -1.43 -5.58
C LEU A 82 -9.05 -2.62 -5.95
N ARG A 83 -9.81 -2.53 -7.04
CA ARG A 83 -10.66 -3.64 -7.52
C ARG A 83 -9.80 -4.85 -7.89
N HIS A 84 -8.77 -4.65 -8.71
CA HIS A 84 -7.84 -5.72 -9.08
C HIS A 84 -7.14 -6.32 -7.86
N PHE A 85 -6.69 -5.47 -6.93
CA PHE A 85 -6.05 -5.90 -5.69
C PHE A 85 -6.99 -6.77 -4.83
N ARG A 86 -8.25 -6.36 -4.70
CA ARG A 86 -9.26 -7.09 -3.92
C ARG A 86 -9.69 -8.39 -4.61
N ASP A 87 -9.76 -8.44 -5.93
CA ASP A 87 -10.09 -9.69 -6.63
C ASP A 87 -9.00 -10.76 -6.43
N LYS A 88 -7.74 -10.31 -6.29
CA LYS A 88 -6.59 -11.19 -6.08
C LYS A 88 -6.37 -11.61 -4.62
N TYR A 89 -6.50 -10.67 -3.68
CA TYR A 89 -6.14 -10.88 -2.27
C TYR A 89 -7.32 -10.73 -1.30
N GLY A 90 -8.51 -10.44 -1.82
CA GLY A 90 -9.73 -10.31 -1.04
C GLY A 90 -10.06 -11.63 -0.35
N LYS A 91 -10.39 -11.55 0.94
CA LYS A 91 -10.96 -12.69 1.65
C LYS A 91 -12.29 -13.03 0.98
N ARG A 92 -12.37 -14.19 0.31
CA ARG A 92 -13.65 -14.81 -0.04
C ARG A 92 -14.39 -15.05 1.27
N ARG A 93 -15.46 -14.29 1.50
CA ARG A 93 -16.44 -14.60 2.55
C ARG A 93 -17.31 -15.76 2.07
#